data_AF-A0AAD1RDP4-F1
#
_entry.id   AF-A0AAD1RDP4-F1
#
_cell.length_a   1.000
_cell.length_b   1.000
_cell.length_c   1.000
_cell.angle_alpha   90.00
_cell.angle_beta   90.00
_cell.angle_gamma   90.00
#
_symmetry.space_group_name_H-M   'P 1'
#
loop_
_entity.id
_entity.type
_entity.pdbx_description
1 polymer ?
#
loop_
_entity_poly.entity_id
_entity_poly.type
_entity_poly.pdbx_seq_one_letter_code
_entity_poly.pdbx_strand_id
1 'polypeptide(L)'
;MNLTNCTTESITSKSKTVTEKMLISLTLAVITILTTLLNCAVILAICTTKKLHQPANYLICSLAVTDFLVAILVMPLSIAYIVMDTWTLGYVICEIWLSIDMTCCTCSILHLCVIALDRYWAITDAIEYARKRTARRAGIMILTVWTISIFISLPPLFWRNHHNISTPSRCIIQHDHVIYTIYSTFGAFYIPLTLILILYYRIYHAAKSLYQKRGSSRHLSNRSNDSQNSFAHCKLTQTFCVSDFSTSDPTMEFEKINTYARTPPYDNDIELVGDRQQQISSTRERKAARILGLILGAFMISWLPFFIKELVVGLSLCTVSPQVADFLTWLGYVNSLINPLLYTSFNDDFKLAFKKLIRCKEHS
;
A
#
# COMPACT_ATOMS: atom_id res chain seq x y z
N MET A 1 -42.75 7.60 -0.15
CA MET A 1 -41.59 8.52 -0.19
C MET A 1 -40.98 8.43 -1.57
N ASN A 2 -41.38 9.33 -2.48
CA ASN A 2 -40.78 9.48 -3.81
C ASN A 2 -39.51 10.32 -3.68
N LEU A 3 -38.34 9.68 -3.69
CA LEU A 3 -37.05 10.32 -3.93
C LEU A 3 -36.64 10.02 -5.36
N THR A 4 -37.21 10.74 -6.33
CA THR A 4 -36.85 10.65 -7.75
C THR A 4 -36.80 12.01 -8.43
N ASN A 5 -36.47 13.07 -7.69
CA ASN A 5 -36.05 14.33 -8.28
C ASN A 5 -34.53 14.31 -8.50
N CYS A 6 -34.08 13.54 -9.50
CA CYS A 6 -32.88 13.92 -10.23
C CYS A 6 -33.31 15.01 -11.20
N THR A 7 -32.97 16.25 -10.88
CA THR A 7 -33.25 17.42 -11.71
C THR A 7 -32.79 17.18 -13.15
N THR A 8 -33.75 17.10 -14.06
CA THR A 8 -33.54 17.27 -15.49
C THR A 8 -33.34 18.76 -15.77
N GLU A 9 -32.28 19.36 -15.22
CA GLU A 9 -31.79 20.59 -15.82
C GLU A 9 -31.23 20.19 -17.17
N SER A 10 -31.81 20.75 -18.23
CA SER A 10 -31.18 20.79 -19.54
C SER A 10 -29.85 21.53 -19.39
N ILE A 11 -28.78 20.80 -19.04
CA ILE A 11 -27.42 21.32 -19.02
C ILE A 11 -27.12 21.64 -20.48
N THR A 12 -27.38 22.88 -20.89
CA THR A 12 -26.73 23.48 -22.04
C THR A 12 -25.24 23.37 -21.76
N SER A 13 -24.60 22.36 -22.35
CA SER A 13 -23.17 22.16 -22.25
C SER A 13 -22.51 23.37 -22.89
N LYS A 14 -22.16 24.36 -22.07
CA LYS A 14 -21.40 25.51 -22.51
C LYS A 14 -20.10 24.94 -23.09
N SER A 15 -19.90 25.10 -24.40
CA SER A 15 -18.70 24.60 -25.06
C SER A 15 -17.49 25.19 -24.35
N LYS A 16 -16.54 24.35 -23.93
CA LYS A 16 -15.29 24.80 -23.31
C LYS A 16 -14.61 25.79 -24.25
N THR A 17 -14.19 26.93 -23.71
CA THR A 17 -13.38 27.91 -24.43
C THR A 17 -12.03 27.30 -24.83
N VAL A 18 -11.38 27.86 -25.84
CA VAL A 18 -10.03 27.41 -26.26
C VAL A 18 -9.04 27.48 -25.09
N THR A 19 -9.10 28.54 -24.28
CA THR A 19 -8.26 28.72 -23.10
C THR A 19 -8.50 27.62 -22.06
N GLU A 20 -9.75 27.26 -21.77
CA GLU A 20 -10.08 26.17 -20.85
C GLU A 20 -9.55 24.84 -21.37
N LYS A 21 -9.71 24.55 -22.67
CA LYS A 21 -9.17 23.32 -23.28
C LYS A 21 -7.64 23.26 -23.20
N MET A 22 -6.96 24.38 -23.45
CA MET A 22 -5.50 24.47 -23.32
C MET A 22 -5.05 24.24 -21.87
N LEU A 23 -5.71 24.89 -20.90
CA LEU A 23 -5.37 24.75 -19.48
C LEU A 23 -5.60 23.32 -18.98
N ILE A 24 -6.74 22.71 -19.33
CA ILE A 24 -7.04 21.31 -19.01
C ILE A 24 -5.98 20.40 -19.63
N SER A 25 -5.75 20.50 -20.95
CA SER A 25 -4.77 19.68 -21.66
C SER A 25 -3.37 19.78 -21.04
N LEU A 26 -2.90 20.99 -20.73
CA LEU A 26 -1.60 21.22 -20.09
C LEU A 26 -1.54 20.56 -18.70
N THR A 27 -2.57 20.74 -17.88
CA THR A 27 -2.63 20.17 -16.52
C THR A 27 -2.57 18.64 -16.57
N LEU A 28 -3.39 18.03 -17.43
CA LEU A 28 -3.46 16.59 -17.60
C LEU A 28 -2.18 16.01 -18.21
N ALA A 29 -1.54 16.73 -19.14
CA ALA A 29 -0.25 16.35 -19.71
C ALA A 29 0.87 16.36 -18.65
N VAL A 30 0.90 17.36 -17.77
CA VAL A 30 1.86 17.40 -16.65
C VAL A 30 1.66 16.20 -15.72
N ILE A 31 0.41 15.87 -15.35
CA ILE A 31 0.11 14.69 -14.53
C ILE A 31 0.59 13.41 -15.23
N THR A 32 0.34 13.28 -16.54
CA THR A 32 0.75 12.12 -17.33
C THR A 32 2.27 11.96 -17.39
N ILE A 33 3.00 13.04 -17.63
CA ILE A 33 4.46 13.05 -17.68
C ILE A 33 5.04 12.68 -16.31
N LEU A 34 4.55 13.28 -15.23
CA LEU A 34 4.99 12.95 -13.87
C LEU A 34 4.72 11.49 -13.53
N THR A 35 3.55 10.97 -13.88
CA THR A 35 3.19 9.56 -13.67
C THR A 35 4.14 8.63 -14.41
N THR A 36 4.45 8.95 -15.67
CA THR A 36 5.38 8.19 -16.51
C THR A 36 6.79 8.18 -15.91
N LEU A 37 7.32 9.36 -15.56
CA LEU A 37 8.68 9.51 -15.03
C LEU A 37 8.86 8.83 -13.68
N LEU A 38 7.91 9.01 -12.76
CA LEU A 38 8.00 8.44 -11.41
C LEU A 38 7.87 6.93 -11.41
N ASN A 39 6.93 6.35 -12.17
CA ASN A 39 6.81 4.90 -12.29
C ASN A 39 8.02 4.28 -13.01
N CYS A 40 8.53 4.92 -14.07
CA CYS A 40 9.77 4.51 -14.72
C CYS A 40 10.95 4.51 -13.72
N ALA A 41 11.08 5.55 -12.90
CA ALA A 41 12.11 5.61 -11.87
C ALA A 41 11.96 4.52 -10.80
N VAL A 42 10.74 4.15 -10.39
CA VAL A 42 10.49 3.00 -9.50
C VAL A 42 10.99 1.70 -10.13
N ILE A 43 10.62 1.45 -11.39
CA ILE A 43 11.03 0.25 -12.14
C ILE A 43 12.57 0.20 -12.22
N LEU A 44 13.20 1.28 -12.68
CA LEU A 44 14.65 1.38 -12.79
C LEU A 44 15.36 1.21 -11.45
N ALA A 45 14.85 1.80 -10.37
CA ALA A 45 15.42 1.65 -9.04
C ALA A 45 15.46 0.18 -8.61
N ILE A 46 14.36 -0.55 -8.80
CA ILE A 46 14.27 -1.97 -8.44
C ILE A 46 15.19 -2.80 -9.33
N CYS A 47 15.22 -2.57 -10.65
CA CYS A 47 16.03 -3.33 -11.60
C CYS A 47 17.54 -3.12 -11.44
N THR A 48 17.96 -1.92 -11.05
CA THR A 48 19.39 -1.56 -10.95
C THR A 48 19.97 -1.78 -9.55
N THR A 49 19.14 -1.72 -8.51
CA THR A 49 19.61 -1.80 -7.13
C THR A 49 19.46 -3.21 -6.58
N LYS A 50 20.55 -3.99 -6.55
CA LYS A 50 20.57 -5.38 -6.02
C LYS A 50 19.92 -5.52 -4.63
N LYS A 51 20.08 -4.52 -3.75
CA LYS A 51 19.46 -4.52 -2.41
C LYS A 51 17.93 -4.57 -2.46
N LEU A 52 17.32 -4.05 -3.52
CA LEU A 52 15.88 -4.03 -3.75
C LEU A 52 15.35 -5.32 -4.39
N HIS A 53 16.19 -6.30 -4.74
CA HIS A 53 15.76 -7.60 -5.30
C HIS A 53 15.16 -8.51 -4.23
N GLN A 54 14.03 -8.09 -3.66
CA GLN A 54 13.24 -8.82 -2.68
C GLN A 54 11.88 -9.18 -3.29
N PRO A 55 11.28 -10.35 -2.99
CA PRO A 55 10.03 -10.76 -3.61
C PRO A 55 8.87 -9.74 -3.45
N ALA A 56 8.82 -9.05 -2.32
CA ALA A 56 7.84 -7.99 -2.07
C ALA A 56 7.99 -6.80 -3.04
N ASN A 57 9.23 -6.48 -3.43
CA ASN A 57 9.49 -5.39 -4.36
C ASN A 57 9.16 -5.77 -5.81
N TYR A 58 9.11 -7.06 -6.17
CA TYR A 58 8.61 -7.47 -7.48
C TYR A 58 7.11 -7.19 -7.64
N LEU A 59 6.32 -7.29 -6.56
CA LEU A 59 4.91 -6.89 -6.57
C LEU A 59 4.77 -5.38 -6.80
N ILE A 60 5.61 -4.58 -6.13
CA ILE A 60 5.67 -3.11 -6.33
C ILE A 60 6.12 -2.78 -7.75
N CYS A 61 7.10 -3.51 -8.30
CA CYS A 61 7.57 -3.33 -9.67
C CYS A 61 6.44 -3.59 -10.69
N SER A 62 5.70 -4.68 -10.54
CA SER A 62 4.58 -5.01 -11.43
C SER A 62 3.44 -3.99 -11.33
N LEU A 63 3.17 -3.46 -10.14
CA LEU A 63 2.25 -2.33 -9.97
C LEU A 63 2.76 -1.07 -10.69
N ALA A 64 4.05 -0.73 -10.56
CA ALA A 64 4.64 0.41 -11.28
C ALA A 64 4.62 0.22 -12.80
N VAL A 65 4.80 -1.01 -13.30
CA VAL A 65 4.61 -1.34 -14.73
C VAL A 65 3.16 -1.10 -15.16
N THR A 66 2.20 -1.51 -14.35
CA THR A 66 0.77 -1.29 -14.62
C THR A 66 0.44 0.20 -14.68
N ASP A 67 0.88 0.97 -13.69
CA ASP A 67 0.67 2.43 -13.62
C ASP A 67 1.42 3.18 -14.73
N PHE A 68 2.59 2.70 -15.15
CA PHE A 68 3.31 3.20 -16.33
C PHE A 68 2.50 2.96 -17.61
N LEU A 69 1.91 1.77 -17.79
CA LEU A 69 1.06 1.45 -18.95
C LEU A 69 -0.18 2.34 -19.01
N VAL A 70 -0.82 2.66 -17.87
CA VAL A 70 -1.91 3.66 -17.82
C VAL A 70 -1.42 5.01 -18.36
N ALA A 71 -0.26 5.47 -17.90
CA ALA A 71 0.28 6.78 -18.29
C ALA A 71 0.64 6.87 -19.78
N ILE A 72 1.10 5.77 -20.40
CA ILE A 72 1.52 5.79 -21.82
C ILE A 72 0.43 5.37 -22.81
N LEU A 73 -0.46 4.45 -22.43
CA LEU A 73 -1.48 3.90 -23.34
C LEU A 73 -2.87 4.48 -23.11
N VAL A 74 -3.20 4.91 -21.89
CA VAL A 74 -4.57 5.29 -21.52
C VAL A 74 -4.71 6.81 -21.41
N MET A 75 -3.87 7.47 -20.62
CA MET A 75 -3.98 8.89 -20.33
C MET A 75 -3.88 9.78 -21.59
N PRO A 76 -2.96 9.56 -22.56
CA PRO A 76 -2.85 10.43 -23.73
C PRO A 76 -4.10 10.39 -24.63
N LEU A 77 -4.67 9.20 -24.80
CA LEU A 77 -5.93 9.02 -25.53
C LEU A 77 -7.11 9.65 -24.77
N SER A 78 -7.11 9.59 -23.44
CA SER A 78 -8.09 10.30 -22.61
C SER A 78 -8.00 11.82 -22.78
N ILE A 79 -6.78 12.40 -22.78
CA ILE A 79 -6.58 13.84 -23.04
C ILE A 79 -7.12 14.21 -24.42
N ALA A 80 -6.75 13.43 -25.45
CA ALA A 80 -7.23 13.67 -26.81
C ALA A 80 -8.76 13.66 -26.88
N TYR A 81 -9.40 12.67 -26.26
CA TYR A 81 -10.86 12.59 -26.19
C TYR A 81 -11.51 13.80 -25.50
N ILE A 82 -10.95 14.24 -24.36
CA ILE A 82 -11.47 15.41 -23.60
C ILE A 82 -11.31 16.72 -24.36
N VAL A 83 -10.23 16.88 -25.15
CA VAL A 83 -9.95 18.11 -25.91
C VAL A 83 -10.77 18.18 -27.20
N MET A 84 -10.89 17.04 -27.89
CA MET A 84 -11.64 16.93 -29.15
C MET A 84 -13.17 16.90 -28.91
N ASP A 85 -13.63 16.63 -27.69
CA ASP A 85 -15.03 16.40 -27.30
C ASP A 85 -15.77 15.33 -28.14
N THR A 86 -15.03 14.60 -28.97
CA THR A 86 -15.52 13.58 -29.90
C THR A 86 -14.42 12.53 -30.10
N TRP A 87 -14.83 11.30 -30.38
CA TRP A 87 -13.93 10.21 -30.71
C TRP A 87 -13.82 10.03 -32.23
N THR A 88 -12.60 10.11 -32.76
CA THR A 88 -12.31 10.07 -34.20
C THR A 88 -11.40 8.91 -34.63
N LEU A 89 -10.83 8.17 -33.67
CA LEU A 89 -9.86 7.09 -33.93
C LEU A 89 -10.53 5.76 -34.35
N GLY A 90 -11.84 5.77 -34.55
CA GLY A 90 -12.61 4.61 -35.00
C GLY A 90 -12.93 3.61 -33.88
N TYR A 91 -13.78 2.64 -34.21
CA TYR A 91 -14.31 1.66 -33.25
C TYR A 91 -13.24 0.75 -32.66
N VAL A 92 -12.34 0.20 -33.49
CA VAL A 92 -11.32 -0.77 -33.04
C VAL A 92 -10.39 -0.17 -31.98
N ILE A 93 -9.92 1.08 -32.20
CA ILE A 93 -9.04 1.76 -31.24
C ILE A 93 -9.81 2.09 -29.95
N CYS A 94 -11.11 2.40 -30.04
CA CYS A 94 -11.95 2.62 -28.86
C CYS A 94 -12.01 1.36 -27.98
N GLU A 95 -12.30 0.20 -28.58
CA GLU A 95 -12.38 -1.07 -27.86
C GLU A 95 -11.04 -1.46 -27.23
N ILE A 96 -9.94 -1.31 -27.98
CA ILE A 96 -8.59 -1.57 -27.46
C ILE A 96 -8.28 -0.63 -26.29
N TRP A 97 -8.57 0.67 -26.42
CA TRP A 97 -8.31 1.65 -25.36
C TRP A 97 -9.11 1.35 -24.09
N LEU A 98 -10.42 1.09 -24.21
CA LEU A 98 -11.27 0.72 -23.07
C LEU A 98 -10.85 -0.61 -22.44
N SER A 99 -10.45 -1.60 -23.24
CA SER A 99 -9.95 -2.88 -22.72
C SER A 99 -8.64 -2.72 -21.95
N ILE A 100 -7.68 -1.93 -22.49
CA ILE A 100 -6.41 -1.66 -21.82
C ILE A 100 -6.66 -0.88 -20.52
N ASP A 101 -7.50 0.15 -20.56
CA ASP A 101 -7.88 0.94 -19.38
C ASP A 101 -8.47 0.05 -18.28
N MET A 102 -9.51 -0.71 -18.61
CA MET A 102 -10.16 -1.62 -17.67
C MET A 102 -9.19 -2.66 -17.11
N THR A 103 -8.32 -3.23 -17.95
CA THR A 103 -7.32 -4.21 -17.52
C THR A 103 -6.30 -3.59 -16.57
N CYS A 104 -5.71 -2.45 -16.93
CA CYS A 104 -4.67 -1.81 -16.14
C CYS A 104 -5.22 -1.32 -14.79
N CYS A 105 -6.40 -0.71 -14.78
CA CYS A 105 -7.04 -0.24 -13.56
C CYS A 105 -7.39 -1.42 -12.62
N THR A 106 -7.98 -2.50 -13.14
CA THR A 106 -8.23 -3.73 -12.36
C THR A 106 -6.93 -4.33 -11.83
N CYS A 107 -5.88 -4.34 -12.66
CA CYS A 107 -4.57 -4.85 -12.31
C CYS A 107 -3.92 -4.04 -11.18
N SER A 108 -4.01 -2.70 -11.20
CA SER A 108 -3.50 -1.87 -10.11
C SER A 108 -4.25 -2.13 -8.79
N ILE A 109 -5.57 -2.30 -8.83
CA ILE A 109 -6.39 -2.64 -7.65
C ILE A 109 -5.98 -4.01 -7.06
N LEU A 110 -5.88 -5.03 -7.90
CA LEU A 110 -5.52 -6.37 -7.47
C LEU A 110 -4.07 -6.49 -7.00
N HIS A 111 -3.15 -5.71 -7.57
CA HIS A 111 -1.78 -5.59 -7.04
C HIS A 111 -1.78 -5.00 -5.62
N LEU A 112 -2.60 -3.98 -5.32
CA LEU A 112 -2.75 -3.47 -3.96
C LEU A 112 -3.31 -4.54 -3.01
N CYS A 113 -4.26 -5.38 -3.46
CA CYS A 113 -4.75 -6.53 -2.68
C CYS A 113 -3.62 -7.51 -2.34
N VAL A 114 -2.83 -7.88 -3.36
CA VAL A 114 -1.73 -8.83 -3.23
C VAL A 114 -0.61 -8.28 -2.36
N ILE A 115 -0.29 -6.99 -2.47
CA ILE A 115 0.65 -6.31 -1.58
C ILE A 115 0.11 -6.36 -0.14
N ALA A 116 -1.18 -6.06 0.07
CA ALA A 116 -1.80 -6.15 1.39
C ALA A 116 -1.76 -7.57 1.97
N LEU A 117 -1.99 -8.60 1.16
CA LEU A 117 -1.85 -10.01 1.56
C LEU A 117 -0.42 -10.38 1.95
N ASP A 118 0.56 -9.99 1.14
CA ASP A 118 1.98 -10.21 1.45
C ASP A 118 2.37 -9.52 2.77
N ARG A 119 1.88 -8.29 3.01
CA ARG A 119 2.08 -7.57 4.27
C ARG A 119 1.38 -8.24 5.44
N TYR A 120 0.15 -8.71 5.25
CA TYR A 120 -0.61 -9.41 6.26
C TYR A 120 0.14 -10.65 6.75
N TRP A 121 0.55 -11.55 5.82
CA TRP A 121 1.30 -12.75 6.18
C TRP A 121 2.67 -12.45 6.79
N ALA A 122 3.35 -11.38 6.33
CA ALA A 122 4.62 -10.96 6.93
C ALA A 122 4.49 -10.47 8.38
N ILE A 123 3.30 -9.99 8.78
CA ILE A 123 3.04 -9.48 10.14
C ILE A 123 2.46 -10.58 11.04
N THR A 124 1.51 -11.38 10.54
CA THR A 124 0.85 -12.42 11.37
C THR A 124 1.70 -13.67 11.53
N ASP A 125 2.37 -14.10 10.47
CA ASP A 125 3.09 -15.38 10.40
C ASP A 125 4.56 -15.14 10.04
N ALA A 126 5.19 -14.16 10.68
CA ALA A 126 6.50 -13.61 10.28
C ALA A 126 7.59 -14.67 10.03
N ILE A 127 7.73 -15.66 10.91
CA ILE A 127 8.79 -16.69 10.82
C ILE A 127 8.53 -17.64 9.65
N GLU A 128 7.35 -18.25 9.61
CA GLU A 128 7.01 -19.24 8.58
C GLU A 128 6.85 -18.59 7.20
N TYR A 129 6.29 -17.37 7.16
CA TYR A 129 6.16 -16.62 5.92
C TYR A 129 7.52 -16.16 5.39
N ALA A 130 8.46 -15.75 6.25
CA ALA A 130 9.81 -15.40 5.80
C ALA A 130 10.49 -16.53 5.04
N ARG A 131 10.28 -17.79 5.45
CA ARG A 131 10.79 -18.99 4.75
C ARG A 131 10.08 -19.25 3.42
N LYS A 132 8.79 -18.91 3.32
CA LYS A 132 7.96 -19.12 2.11
C LYS A 132 8.02 -17.98 1.09
N ARG A 133 8.57 -16.82 1.47
CA ARG A 133 8.60 -15.62 0.63
C ARG A 133 9.71 -15.73 -0.43
N THR A 134 9.36 -16.31 -1.57
CA THR A 134 10.27 -16.56 -2.69
C THR A 134 9.89 -15.77 -3.94
N ALA A 135 10.85 -15.54 -4.84
CA ALA A 135 10.62 -14.86 -6.12
C ALA A 135 9.60 -15.61 -7.00
N ARG A 136 9.66 -16.95 -7.01
CA ARG A 136 8.71 -17.80 -7.75
C ARG A 136 7.27 -17.57 -7.29
N ARG A 137 7.03 -17.50 -5.97
CA ARG A 137 5.69 -17.22 -5.43
C ARG A 137 5.21 -15.83 -5.82
N ALA A 138 6.07 -14.81 -5.75
CA ALA A 138 5.72 -13.47 -6.20
C ALA A 138 5.36 -13.44 -7.70
N GLY A 139 6.14 -14.14 -8.55
CA GLY A 139 5.84 -14.27 -9.98
C GLY A 139 4.49 -14.95 -10.25
N ILE A 140 4.14 -15.99 -9.51
CA ILE A 140 2.81 -16.64 -9.60
C ILE A 140 1.71 -15.64 -9.21
N MET A 141 1.88 -14.91 -8.11
CA MET A 141 0.89 -13.90 -7.69
C MET A 141 0.69 -12.81 -8.76
N ILE A 142 1.77 -12.32 -9.36
CA ILE A 142 1.72 -11.34 -10.46
C ILE A 142 0.95 -11.93 -11.66
N LEU A 143 1.29 -13.15 -12.08
CA LEU A 143 0.61 -13.81 -13.20
C LEU A 143 -0.88 -13.97 -12.94
N THR A 144 -1.27 -14.39 -11.73
CA THR A 144 -2.67 -14.50 -11.32
C THR A 144 -3.39 -13.16 -11.39
N VAL A 145 -2.77 -12.07 -10.92
CA VAL A 145 -3.35 -10.73 -10.99
C VAL A 145 -3.60 -10.33 -12.44
N TRP A 146 -2.61 -10.42 -13.32
CA TRP A 146 -2.76 -10.08 -14.74
C TRP A 146 -3.84 -10.92 -15.42
N THR A 147 -3.86 -12.22 -15.14
CA THR A 147 -4.84 -13.15 -15.70
C THR A 147 -6.26 -12.77 -15.30
N ILE A 148 -6.51 -12.56 -14.00
CA ILE A 148 -7.83 -12.15 -13.48
C ILE A 148 -8.25 -10.81 -14.09
N SER A 149 -7.36 -9.82 -14.16
CA SER A 149 -7.65 -8.50 -14.73
C SER A 149 -8.06 -8.58 -16.20
N ILE A 150 -7.36 -9.39 -16.99
CA ILE A 150 -7.72 -9.62 -18.40
C ILE A 150 -9.09 -10.27 -18.47
N PHE A 151 -9.36 -11.32 -17.70
CA PHE A 151 -10.68 -11.96 -17.71
C PHE A 151 -11.82 -11.00 -17.37
N ILE A 152 -11.62 -10.09 -16.41
CA ILE A 152 -12.61 -9.07 -16.03
C ILE A 152 -12.82 -8.04 -17.15
N SER A 153 -11.81 -7.76 -17.97
CA SER A 153 -11.88 -6.77 -19.06
C SER A 153 -12.32 -7.33 -20.41
N LEU A 154 -12.50 -8.64 -20.54
CA LEU A 154 -12.95 -9.31 -21.78
C LEU A 154 -14.42 -9.07 -22.18
N PRO A 155 -15.41 -9.01 -21.26
CA PRO A 155 -16.82 -8.94 -21.65
C PRO A 155 -17.23 -7.79 -22.59
N PRO A 156 -16.67 -6.56 -22.51
CA PRO A 156 -16.95 -5.51 -23.50
C PRO A 156 -16.73 -5.95 -24.94
N LEU A 157 -15.73 -6.80 -25.20
CA LEU A 157 -15.37 -7.27 -26.54
C LEU A 157 -16.41 -8.22 -27.14
N PHE A 158 -17.21 -8.90 -26.30
CA PHE A 158 -18.18 -9.92 -26.73
C PHE A 158 -19.64 -9.47 -26.54
N TRP A 159 -19.89 -8.58 -25.59
CA TRP A 159 -21.25 -8.20 -25.17
C TRP A 159 -21.76 -6.94 -25.87
N ARG A 160 -20.86 -6.12 -26.43
CA ARG A 160 -21.23 -4.90 -27.15
C ARG A 160 -21.86 -5.28 -28.49
N ASN A 161 -23.15 -5.03 -28.63
CA ASN A 161 -23.92 -5.42 -29.81
C ASN A 161 -23.37 -4.72 -31.06
N HIS A 162 -22.96 -5.51 -32.06
CA HIS A 162 -22.25 -5.04 -33.26
C HIS A 162 -23.14 -4.32 -34.30
N HIS A 163 -24.37 -3.98 -33.91
CA HIS A 163 -25.38 -3.43 -34.82
C HIS A 163 -25.22 -1.91 -34.98
N ASN A 164 -24.16 -1.54 -35.70
CA ASN A 164 -24.00 -0.36 -36.57
C ASN A 164 -22.51 0.01 -36.55
N ILE A 165 -21.79 -0.36 -37.61
CA ILE A 165 -20.39 0.02 -37.91
C ILE A 165 -20.35 1.50 -38.32
N SER A 166 -21.06 2.35 -37.59
CA SER A 166 -20.92 3.81 -37.67
C SER A 166 -19.77 4.17 -36.74
N THR A 167 -18.81 4.97 -37.22
CA THR A 167 -17.72 5.49 -36.39
C THR A 167 -18.31 6.11 -35.12
N PRO A 168 -18.06 5.53 -33.92
CA PRO A 168 -18.71 6.00 -32.72
C PRO A 168 -18.19 7.41 -32.42
N SER A 169 -19.10 8.39 -32.33
CA SER A 169 -18.74 9.77 -31.96
C SER A 169 -18.29 9.90 -30.51
N ARG A 170 -18.54 8.86 -29.69
CA ARG A 170 -18.14 8.77 -28.29
C ARG A 170 -17.51 7.41 -28.01
N CYS A 171 -16.41 7.41 -27.27
CA CYS A 171 -15.80 6.19 -26.77
C CYS A 171 -15.98 6.12 -25.26
N ILE A 172 -17.03 5.43 -24.83
CA ILE A 172 -17.41 5.27 -23.42
C ILE A 172 -17.82 3.83 -23.15
N ILE A 173 -17.71 3.40 -21.89
CA ILE A 173 -18.26 2.13 -21.42
C ILE A 173 -19.78 2.17 -21.57
N GLN A 174 -20.34 1.25 -22.35
CA GLN A 174 -21.78 1.10 -22.54
C GLN A 174 -22.33 0.11 -21.50
N HIS A 175 -23.35 0.54 -20.78
CA HIS A 175 -24.05 -0.24 -19.77
C HIS A 175 -25.35 -0.81 -20.33
N ASP A 176 -25.26 -1.52 -21.46
CA ASP A 176 -26.45 -2.05 -22.14
C ASP A 176 -27.16 -3.14 -21.31
N HIS A 177 -26.42 -3.81 -20.43
CA HIS A 177 -26.94 -4.86 -19.57
C HIS A 177 -26.50 -4.66 -18.12
N VAL A 178 -27.48 -4.67 -17.21
CA VAL A 178 -27.24 -4.58 -15.76
C VAL A 178 -26.26 -5.67 -15.29
N ILE A 179 -26.33 -6.87 -15.88
CA ILE A 179 -25.41 -7.98 -15.56
C ILE A 179 -23.95 -7.57 -15.81
N TYR A 180 -23.69 -6.90 -16.94
CA TYR A 180 -22.35 -6.41 -17.27
C TYR A 180 -21.90 -5.32 -16.30
N THR A 181 -22.78 -4.36 -15.95
CA THR A 181 -22.48 -3.33 -14.94
C THR A 181 -22.11 -3.96 -13.59
N ILE A 182 -22.90 -4.91 -13.10
CA ILE A 182 -22.62 -5.59 -11.83
C ILE A 182 -21.32 -6.37 -11.90
N TYR A 183 -21.15 -7.18 -12.95
CA TYR A 183 -19.94 -7.99 -13.14
C TYR A 183 -18.67 -7.12 -13.15
N SER A 184 -18.65 -6.08 -13.99
CA SER A 184 -17.48 -5.22 -14.17
C SER A 184 -17.16 -4.41 -12.92
N THR A 185 -18.16 -3.79 -12.29
CA THR A 185 -17.93 -2.95 -11.10
C THR A 185 -17.56 -3.79 -9.86
N PHE A 186 -18.27 -4.89 -9.60
CA PHE A 186 -17.97 -5.73 -8.44
C PHE A 186 -16.67 -6.52 -8.60
N GLY A 187 -16.44 -7.08 -9.79
CA GLY A 187 -15.22 -7.82 -10.10
C GLY A 187 -13.97 -6.95 -10.04
N ALA A 188 -14.03 -5.76 -10.63
CA ALA A 188 -12.87 -4.87 -10.70
C ALA A 188 -12.60 -4.13 -9.38
N PHE A 189 -13.63 -3.78 -8.61
CA PHE A 189 -13.47 -2.87 -7.46
C PHE A 189 -14.11 -3.34 -6.17
N TYR A 190 -15.43 -3.58 -6.09
CA TYR A 190 -16.08 -3.77 -4.79
C TYR A 190 -15.63 -5.04 -4.06
N ILE A 191 -15.42 -6.16 -4.77
CA ILE A 191 -14.89 -7.40 -4.18
C ILE A 191 -13.43 -7.21 -3.73
N PRO A 192 -12.50 -6.74 -4.60
CA PRO A 192 -11.13 -6.42 -4.20
C PRO A 192 -11.04 -5.44 -3.02
N LEU A 193 -11.88 -4.38 -3.04
CA LEU A 193 -11.94 -3.40 -1.97
C LEU A 193 -12.34 -4.05 -0.63
N THR A 194 -13.38 -4.86 -0.63
CA THR A 194 -13.84 -5.56 0.58
C THR A 194 -12.74 -6.46 1.14
N LEU A 195 -12.05 -7.20 0.26
CA LEU A 195 -10.90 -8.02 0.65
C LEU A 195 -9.79 -7.17 1.28
N ILE A 196 -9.40 -6.07 0.62
CA ILE A 196 -8.41 -5.12 1.12
C ILE A 196 -8.83 -4.63 2.51
N LEU A 197 -10.04 -4.11 2.69
CA LEU A 197 -10.52 -3.56 3.96
C LEU A 197 -10.44 -4.59 5.08
N ILE A 198 -10.85 -5.84 4.83
CA ILE A 198 -10.75 -6.94 5.79
C ILE A 198 -9.29 -7.21 6.16
N LEU A 199 -8.39 -7.30 5.17
CA LEU A 199 -6.97 -7.54 5.42
C LEU A 199 -6.34 -6.41 6.23
N TYR A 200 -6.63 -5.15 5.89
CA TYR A 200 -6.12 -4.00 6.61
C TYR A 200 -6.65 -3.92 8.04
N TYR A 201 -7.94 -4.23 8.25
CA TYR A 201 -8.50 -4.34 9.59
C TYR A 201 -7.75 -5.41 10.42
N ARG A 202 -7.50 -6.59 9.82
CA ARG A 202 -6.75 -7.66 10.50
C ARG A 202 -5.30 -7.28 10.75
N ILE A 203 -4.63 -6.60 9.82
CA ILE A 203 -3.27 -6.07 10.00
C ILE A 203 -3.24 -5.09 11.17
N TYR A 204 -4.17 -4.13 11.18
CA TYR A 204 -4.25 -3.13 12.25
C TYR A 204 -4.47 -3.78 13.61
N HIS A 205 -5.40 -4.74 13.70
CA HIS A 205 -5.67 -5.46 14.94
C HIS A 205 -4.47 -6.31 15.39
N ALA A 206 -3.83 -7.05 14.48
CA ALA A 206 -2.64 -7.83 14.78
C ALA A 206 -1.49 -6.95 15.30
N ALA A 207 -1.24 -5.82 14.65
CA ALA A 207 -0.24 -4.85 15.08
C ALA A 207 -0.57 -4.26 16.46
N LYS A 208 -1.84 -3.95 16.74
CA LYS A 208 -2.30 -3.46 18.04
C LYS A 208 -2.12 -4.51 19.14
N SER A 209 -2.46 -5.78 18.87
CA SER A 209 -2.31 -6.87 19.84
C SER A 209 -0.84 -7.15 20.16
N LEU A 210 0.05 -7.15 19.15
CA LEU A 210 1.50 -7.27 19.35
C LEU A 210 2.05 -6.13 20.21
N TYR A 211 1.53 -4.92 20.04
CA TYR A 211 1.90 -3.77 20.88
C TYR A 211 1.46 -3.96 22.34
N GLN A 212 0.21 -4.34 22.58
CA GLN A 212 -0.31 -4.52 23.94
C GLN A 212 0.45 -5.61 24.69
N LYS A 213 0.69 -6.77 24.05
CA LYS A 213 1.48 -7.86 24.66
C LYS A 213 2.91 -7.41 25.01
N ARG A 214 3.57 -6.65 24.12
CA ARG A 214 4.93 -6.14 24.36
C ARG A 214 4.97 -5.04 25.43
N GLY A 215 3.93 -4.19 25.52
CA GLY A 215 3.78 -3.19 26.58
C GLY A 215 3.59 -3.80 27.96
N SER A 216 2.75 -4.83 28.07
CA SER A 216 2.58 -5.58 29.33
C SER A 216 3.84 -6.34 29.74
N SER A 217 4.58 -6.92 28.79
CA SER A 217 5.84 -7.62 29.08
C SER A 217 6.92 -6.68 29.63
N ARG A 218 7.01 -5.45 29.12
CA ARG A 218 7.92 -4.40 29.64
C ARG A 218 7.53 -3.90 31.02
N HIS A 219 6.24 -3.83 31.32
CA HIS A 219 5.78 -3.43 32.64
C HIS A 219 6.01 -4.53 33.69
N LEU A 220 6.00 -5.81 33.27
CA LEU A 220 6.34 -6.94 34.13
C LEU A 220 7.85 -7.02 34.38
N SER A 221 8.69 -6.82 33.35
CA SER A 221 10.15 -6.83 33.49
C SER A 221 10.66 -5.72 34.42
N ASN A 222 10.12 -4.50 34.32
CA ASN A 222 10.45 -3.41 35.23
C ASN A 222 10.04 -3.68 36.69
N ARG A 223 8.91 -4.37 36.91
CA ARG A 223 8.48 -4.78 38.27
C ARG A 223 9.36 -5.86 38.88
N SER A 224 9.89 -6.79 38.06
CA SER A 224 10.85 -7.80 38.52
C SER A 224 12.21 -7.21 38.90
N ASN A 225 12.67 -6.16 38.21
CA ASN A 225 13.90 -5.45 38.60
C ASN A 225 13.74 -4.65 39.89
N ASP A 226 12.57 -4.03 40.12
CA ASP A 226 12.28 -3.35 41.40
C ASP A 226 12.17 -4.32 42.59
N SER A 227 11.67 -5.54 42.35
CA SER A 227 11.58 -6.57 43.41
C SER A 227 12.93 -7.25 43.70
N GLN A 228 13.85 -7.34 42.74
CA GLN A 228 15.24 -7.76 42.99
C GLN A 228 16.03 -6.71 43.78
N ASN A 229 15.82 -5.41 43.51
CA ASN A 229 16.39 -4.33 44.33
C ASN A 229 15.84 -4.30 45.77
N SER A 230 14.61 -4.79 45.99
CA SER A 230 14.03 -4.89 47.35
C SER A 230 14.52 -6.13 48.12
N PHE A 231 14.82 -7.25 47.44
CA PHE A 231 15.37 -8.45 48.08
C PHE A 231 16.86 -8.32 48.45
N ALA A 232 17.60 -7.42 47.80
CA ALA A 232 18.97 -7.08 48.18
C ALA A 232 19.06 -6.29 49.50
N HIS A 233 17.95 -5.71 49.99
CA HIS A 233 17.92 -4.95 51.24
C HIS A 233 17.44 -5.78 52.45
N CYS A 234 17.13 -7.07 52.28
CA CYS A 234 16.68 -7.94 53.37
C CYS A 234 17.63 -9.13 53.57
N LYS A 235 18.93 -8.85 53.73
CA LYS A 235 19.89 -9.86 54.18
C LYS A 235 21.12 -9.27 54.90
N LEU A 236 20.90 -8.43 55.90
CA LEU A 236 21.82 -8.35 57.06
C LEU A 236 21.20 -7.55 58.23
N THR A 237 20.28 -8.16 58.96
CA THR A 237 20.06 -7.75 60.35
C THR A 237 19.75 -8.99 61.16
N GLN A 238 20.76 -9.85 61.33
CA GLN A 238 20.73 -10.84 62.40
C GLN A 238 21.40 -10.20 63.61
N THR A 239 20.53 -9.64 64.45
CA THR A 239 20.83 -9.10 65.76
C THR A 239 21.46 -10.18 66.63
N PHE A 240 22.52 -9.78 67.31
CA PHE A 240 23.27 -10.51 68.32
C PHE A 240 22.34 -10.95 69.47
N CYS A 241 22.20 -12.26 69.69
CA CYS A 241 21.79 -12.83 70.98
C CYS A 241 22.40 -14.23 71.12
N VAL A 242 23.57 -14.35 71.75
CA VAL A 242 23.99 -15.55 72.46
C VAL A 242 24.70 -15.10 73.72
N SER A 243 24.11 -15.41 74.88
CA SER A 243 24.75 -15.35 76.18
C SER A 243 25.22 -16.75 76.59
N ASP A 244 26.38 -16.75 77.26
CA ASP A 244 26.99 -17.75 78.15
C ASP A 244 27.56 -19.05 77.56
N PHE A 245 28.90 -19.23 77.58
CA PHE A 245 29.63 -19.76 78.75
C PHE A 245 31.04 -20.28 78.34
N SER A 246 32.05 -19.89 79.14
CA SER A 246 33.38 -20.51 79.37
C SER A 246 34.51 -20.53 78.33
N THR A 247 35.52 -19.71 78.68
CA THR A 247 36.96 -20.01 78.89
C THR A 247 37.92 -20.31 77.73
N SER A 248 39.01 -19.53 77.79
CA SER A 248 40.42 -19.77 77.36
C SER A 248 40.85 -19.27 75.97
N ASP A 249 41.61 -18.17 76.01
CA ASP A 249 42.66 -17.76 75.05
C ASP A 249 43.84 -18.78 75.06
N PRO A 250 44.88 -18.72 74.19
CA PRO A 250 45.15 -17.73 73.13
C PRO A 250 45.78 -18.28 71.81
N THR A 251 46.05 -17.36 70.88
CA THR A 251 47.15 -17.31 69.88
C THR A 251 46.98 -17.82 68.43
N MET A 252 47.56 -16.97 67.56
CA MET A 252 48.11 -17.15 66.21
C MET A 252 47.22 -16.95 64.97
N GLU A 253 47.59 -15.89 64.25
CA GLU A 253 47.28 -15.57 62.87
C GLU A 253 47.54 -16.75 61.90
N PHE A 254 46.60 -17.02 60.99
CA PHE A 254 46.93 -17.39 59.61
C PHE A 254 45.74 -17.20 58.64
N GLU A 255 46.05 -16.55 57.52
CA GLU A 255 45.36 -16.51 56.21
C GLU A 255 43.85 -16.21 56.09
N LYS A 256 43.55 -14.95 55.75
CA LYS A 256 42.33 -14.56 55.03
C LYS A 256 42.49 -14.89 53.54
N ILE A 257 41.91 -16.00 53.10
CA ILE A 257 41.66 -16.27 51.67
C ILE A 257 40.54 -15.33 51.20
N ASN A 258 40.91 -14.20 50.59
CA ASN A 258 39.98 -13.38 49.83
C ASN A 258 39.68 -14.08 48.49
N THR A 259 38.61 -14.86 48.47
CA THR A 259 38.04 -15.37 47.22
C THR A 259 37.30 -14.22 46.54
N TYR A 260 37.97 -13.50 45.65
CA TYR A 260 37.32 -12.55 44.75
C TYR A 260 36.52 -13.32 43.69
N ALA A 261 35.24 -13.56 43.96
CA ALA A 261 34.29 -13.89 42.91
C ALA A 261 34.06 -12.64 42.04
N ARG A 262 34.81 -12.53 40.94
CA ARG A 262 34.54 -11.57 39.87
C ARG A 262 33.28 -12.02 39.14
N THR A 263 32.14 -11.39 39.43
CA THR A 263 30.99 -11.39 38.50
C THR A 263 31.35 -10.48 37.31
N PRO A 264 31.25 -10.96 36.06
CA PRO A 264 31.54 -10.13 34.90
C PRO A 264 30.42 -9.08 34.72
N PRO A 265 30.72 -7.81 34.45
CA PRO A 265 29.73 -6.83 34.03
C PRO A 265 29.48 -7.04 32.54
N TYR A 266 28.57 -7.95 32.16
CA TYR A 266 28.31 -8.23 30.74
C TYR A 266 26.84 -8.39 30.33
N ASP A 267 25.88 -8.49 31.28
CA ASP A 267 24.47 -8.67 30.91
C ASP A 267 23.70 -7.36 30.63
N ASN A 268 24.00 -6.27 31.34
CA ASN A 268 23.23 -5.02 31.21
C ASN A 268 23.35 -4.38 29.82
N ASP A 269 24.50 -4.47 29.18
CA ASP A 269 24.72 -3.89 27.85
C ASP A 269 24.04 -4.71 26.73
N ILE A 270 23.94 -6.03 26.89
CA ILE A 270 23.25 -6.92 25.93
C ILE A 270 21.74 -6.73 26.02
N GLU A 271 21.18 -6.63 27.23
CA GLU A 271 19.76 -6.31 27.43
C GLU A 271 19.42 -4.92 26.90
N LEU A 272 20.24 -3.90 27.19
CA LEU A 272 20.01 -2.54 26.70
C LEU A 272 20.07 -2.45 25.17
N VAL A 273 21.01 -3.16 24.53
CA VAL A 273 21.10 -3.24 23.06
C VAL A 273 19.92 -4.00 22.46
N GLY A 274 19.50 -5.09 23.09
CA GLY A 274 18.32 -5.88 22.70
C GLY A 274 17.02 -5.08 22.79
N ASP A 275 16.84 -4.32 23.86
CA ASP A 275 15.64 -3.53 24.11
C ASP A 275 15.57 -2.29 23.19
N ARG A 276 16.74 -1.70 22.86
CA ARG A 276 16.87 -0.63 21.87
C ARG A 276 16.60 -1.15 20.44
N GLN A 277 17.10 -2.33 20.08
CA GLN A 277 16.79 -2.99 18.80
C GLN A 277 15.31 -3.38 18.70
N GLN A 278 14.70 -3.88 19.78
CA GLN A 278 13.26 -4.16 19.85
C GLN A 278 12.43 -2.88 19.75
N GLN A 279 12.82 -1.78 20.42
CA GLN A 279 12.13 -0.49 20.32
C GLN A 279 12.22 0.10 18.90
N ILE A 280 13.37 -0.01 18.24
CA ILE A 280 13.56 0.37 16.83
C ILE A 280 12.68 -0.48 15.90
N SER A 281 12.57 -1.79 16.14
CA SER A 281 11.69 -2.67 15.36
C SER A 281 10.20 -2.30 15.51
N SER A 282 9.75 -2.00 16.73
CA SER A 282 8.34 -1.66 17.03
C SER A 282 7.91 -0.30 16.45
N THR A 283 8.81 0.70 16.47
CA THR A 283 8.56 2.02 15.87
C THR A 283 8.53 1.93 14.35
N ARG A 284 9.38 1.08 13.75
CA ARG A 284 9.37 0.77 12.32
C ARG A 284 8.08 0.06 11.88
N GLU A 285 7.57 -0.87 12.68
CA GLU A 285 6.28 -1.56 12.45
C GLU A 285 5.09 -0.58 12.50
N ARG A 286 5.05 0.36 13.45
CA ARG A 286 4.00 1.39 13.54
C ARG A 286 4.00 2.35 12.34
N LYS A 287 5.19 2.77 11.90
CA LYS A 287 5.33 3.59 10.70
C LYS A 287 4.77 2.84 9.49
N ALA A 288 5.15 1.57 9.31
CA ALA A 288 4.65 0.75 8.21
C ALA A 288 3.12 0.61 8.20
N ALA A 289 2.48 0.36 9.35
CA ALA A 289 1.02 0.28 9.43
C ALA A 289 0.30 1.60 9.12
N ARG A 290 0.85 2.75 9.56
CA ARG A 290 0.31 4.07 9.21
C ARG A 290 0.41 4.36 7.71
N ILE A 291 1.57 4.05 7.12
CA ILE A 291 1.82 4.22 5.68
C ILE A 291 0.85 3.37 4.86
N LEU A 292 0.67 2.13 5.28
CA LEU A 292 -0.31 1.22 4.72
C LEU A 292 -1.72 1.82 4.75
N GLY A 293 -2.15 2.39 5.88
CA GLY A 293 -3.44 3.09 5.97
C GLY A 293 -3.57 4.32 5.05
N LEU A 294 -2.49 5.07 4.85
CA LEU A 294 -2.47 6.20 3.91
C LEU A 294 -2.60 5.75 2.45
N ILE A 295 -1.92 4.67 2.07
CA ILE A 295 -2.04 4.06 0.73
C ILE A 295 -3.50 3.66 0.47
N LEU A 296 -4.13 2.98 1.43
CA LEU A 296 -5.54 2.59 1.34
C LEU A 296 -6.49 3.80 1.23
N GLY A 297 -6.26 4.83 2.05
CA GLY A 297 -7.07 6.05 2.03
C GLY A 297 -6.98 6.78 0.69
N ALA A 298 -5.77 6.94 0.15
CA ALA A 298 -5.55 7.54 -1.16
C ALA A 298 -6.26 6.74 -2.28
N PHE A 299 -6.10 5.42 -2.26
CA PHE A 299 -6.79 4.53 -3.19
C PHE A 299 -8.31 4.71 -3.17
N MET A 300 -8.90 4.77 -1.97
CA MET A 300 -10.34 4.94 -1.80
C MET A 300 -10.84 6.29 -2.29
N ILE A 301 -10.13 7.37 -1.96
CA ILE A 301 -10.48 8.72 -2.43
C ILE A 301 -10.40 8.80 -3.96
N SER A 302 -9.44 8.11 -4.57
CA SER A 302 -9.26 8.11 -6.02
C SER A 302 -10.32 7.30 -6.77
N TRP A 303 -10.62 6.09 -6.32
CA TRP A 303 -11.40 5.12 -7.12
C TRP A 303 -12.86 4.98 -6.70
N LEU A 304 -13.18 5.10 -5.41
CA LEU A 304 -14.56 4.91 -4.94
C LEU A 304 -15.57 5.84 -5.65
N PRO A 305 -15.28 7.14 -5.85
CA PRO A 305 -16.21 8.04 -6.53
C PRO A 305 -16.53 7.60 -7.97
N PHE A 306 -15.54 7.14 -8.72
CA PHE A 306 -15.72 6.63 -10.08
C PHE A 306 -16.62 5.38 -10.10
N PHE A 307 -16.33 4.39 -9.25
CA PHE A 307 -17.11 3.14 -9.25
C PHE A 307 -18.54 3.35 -8.75
N ILE A 308 -18.77 4.27 -7.81
CA ILE A 308 -20.13 4.69 -7.45
C ILE A 308 -20.85 5.26 -8.67
N LYS A 309 -20.20 6.16 -9.42
CA LYS A 309 -20.77 6.72 -10.64
C LYS A 309 -21.08 5.65 -11.69
N GLU A 310 -20.17 4.71 -11.96
CA GLU A 310 -20.40 3.62 -12.92
C GLU A 310 -21.58 2.72 -12.49
N LEU A 311 -21.70 2.43 -11.20
CA LEU A 311 -22.80 1.62 -10.67
C LEU A 311 -24.15 2.34 -10.80
N VAL A 312 -24.22 3.61 -10.39
CA VAL A 312 -25.48 4.38 -10.40
C VAL A 312 -25.93 4.69 -11.83
N VAL A 313 -25.00 4.98 -12.73
CA VAL A 313 -25.29 5.17 -14.17
C VAL A 313 -25.71 3.86 -14.83
N GLY A 314 -25.00 2.76 -14.60
CA GLY A 314 -25.34 1.47 -15.21
C GLY A 314 -26.62 0.84 -14.66
N LEU A 315 -27.02 1.16 -13.42
CA LEU A 315 -28.33 0.83 -12.88
C LEU A 315 -29.45 1.80 -13.31
N SER A 316 -29.15 2.76 -14.17
CA SER A 316 -30.09 3.79 -14.65
C SER A 316 -30.76 4.59 -13.52
N LEU A 317 -30.06 4.76 -12.38
CA LEU A 317 -30.56 5.49 -11.21
C LEU A 317 -30.32 7.00 -11.33
N CYS A 318 -29.25 7.43 -12.01
CA CYS A 318 -29.00 8.82 -12.32
C CYS A 318 -28.17 8.99 -13.60
N THR A 319 -28.21 10.18 -14.18
CA THR A 319 -27.31 10.60 -15.27
C THR A 319 -26.28 11.58 -14.73
N VAL A 320 -25.03 11.42 -15.14
CA VAL A 320 -23.91 12.28 -14.72
C VAL A 320 -23.44 13.10 -15.92
N SER A 321 -23.12 14.38 -15.71
CA SER A 321 -22.59 15.22 -16.79
C SER A 321 -21.21 14.73 -17.27
N PRO A 322 -20.86 14.91 -18.56
CA PRO A 322 -19.56 14.48 -19.08
C PRO A 322 -18.37 15.05 -18.30
N GLN A 323 -18.47 16.29 -17.83
CA GLN A 323 -17.41 16.96 -17.07
C GLN A 323 -17.16 16.26 -15.73
N VAL A 324 -18.22 15.85 -15.03
CA VAL A 324 -18.09 15.09 -13.78
C VAL A 324 -17.54 13.70 -14.06
N ALA A 325 -18.01 13.04 -15.12
CA ALA A 325 -17.47 11.74 -15.52
C ALA A 325 -15.96 11.81 -15.82
N ASP A 326 -15.52 12.77 -16.64
CA ASP A 326 -14.10 12.98 -16.97
C ASP A 326 -13.27 13.25 -15.70
N PHE A 327 -13.78 14.10 -14.80
CA PHE A 327 -13.12 14.42 -13.53
C PHE A 327 -12.95 13.17 -12.65
N LEU A 328 -14.00 12.37 -12.49
CA LEU A 328 -13.96 11.16 -11.66
C LEU A 328 -13.01 10.10 -12.25
N THR A 329 -12.98 9.96 -13.58
CA THR A 329 -12.01 9.08 -14.27
C THR A 329 -10.58 9.53 -13.99
N TRP A 330 -10.28 10.83 -14.15
CA TRP A 330 -8.94 11.36 -13.89
C TRP A 330 -8.54 11.32 -12.41
N LEU A 331 -9.49 11.44 -11.49
CA LEU A 331 -9.25 11.24 -10.07
C LEU A 331 -8.78 9.80 -9.78
N GLY A 332 -9.32 8.81 -10.51
CA GLY A 332 -8.83 7.43 -10.53
C GLY A 332 -7.40 7.32 -11.09
N TYR A 333 -7.13 7.93 -12.24
CA TYR A 333 -5.79 7.94 -12.86
C TYR A 333 -4.70 8.58 -11.99
N VAL A 334 -5.05 9.60 -11.20
CA VAL A 334 -4.12 10.22 -10.23
C VAL A 334 -3.62 9.20 -9.18
N ASN A 335 -4.34 8.10 -8.94
CA ASN A 335 -3.84 7.02 -8.08
C ASN A 335 -2.49 6.45 -8.59
N SER A 336 -2.33 6.31 -9.90
CA SER A 336 -1.10 5.83 -10.54
C SER A 336 0.09 6.79 -10.35
N LEU A 337 -0.18 8.07 -10.08
CA LEU A 337 0.83 9.06 -9.68
C LEU A 337 1.16 8.97 -8.18
N ILE A 338 0.13 8.78 -7.34
CA ILE A 338 0.27 8.75 -5.89
C ILE A 338 1.14 7.56 -5.43
N ASN A 339 1.00 6.39 -6.07
CA ASN A 339 1.70 5.16 -5.68
C ASN A 339 3.24 5.34 -5.54
N PRO A 340 3.99 5.78 -6.58
CA PRO A 340 5.42 6.10 -6.47
C PRO A 340 5.77 7.11 -5.38
N LEU A 341 4.96 8.16 -5.19
CA LEU A 341 5.19 9.19 -4.18
C LEU A 341 5.13 8.59 -2.77
N LEU A 342 4.20 7.66 -2.53
CA LEU A 342 4.11 6.95 -1.27
C LEU A 342 5.33 6.03 -1.07
N TYR A 343 5.76 5.27 -2.09
CA TYR A 343 6.95 4.42 -1.95
C TYR A 343 8.23 5.21 -1.66
N THR A 344 8.46 6.31 -2.37
CA THR A 344 9.66 7.15 -2.22
C THR A 344 9.67 7.95 -0.91
N SER A 345 8.50 8.33 -0.39
CA SER A 345 8.38 9.07 0.87
C SER A 345 8.66 8.20 2.09
N PHE A 346 8.36 6.91 1.99
CA PHE A 346 8.27 6.03 3.16
C PHE A 346 9.26 4.87 3.19
N ASN A 347 9.94 4.59 2.08
CA ASN A 347 10.97 3.56 2.01
C ASN A 347 12.34 4.21 1.76
N ASP A 348 13.19 4.22 2.80
CA ASP A 348 14.53 4.82 2.75
C ASP A 348 15.43 4.18 1.69
N ASP A 349 15.25 2.87 1.41
CA ASP A 349 16.01 2.19 0.36
C ASP A 349 15.61 2.69 -1.03
N PHE A 350 14.31 2.94 -1.27
CA PHE A 350 13.84 3.58 -2.50
C PHE A 350 14.31 5.02 -2.59
N LYS A 351 14.22 5.79 -1.50
CA LYS A 351 14.71 7.19 -1.47
C LYS A 351 16.19 7.28 -1.81
N LEU A 352 17.01 6.36 -1.29
CA LEU A 352 18.43 6.29 -1.61
C LEU A 352 18.68 5.87 -3.06
N ALA A 353 17.95 4.87 -3.56
CA ALA A 353 18.06 4.43 -4.95
C ALA A 353 17.67 5.56 -5.93
N PHE A 354 16.59 6.28 -5.66
CA PHE A 354 16.17 7.45 -6.43
C PHE A 354 17.24 8.56 -6.44
N LYS A 355 17.81 8.88 -5.27
CA LYS A 355 18.92 9.86 -5.20
C LYS A 355 20.13 9.43 -6.03
N LYS A 356 20.46 8.13 -6.04
CA LYS A 356 21.55 7.60 -6.88
C LYS A 356 21.22 7.71 -8.37
N LEU A 357 20.00 7.40 -8.78
CA LEU A 357 19.58 7.54 -10.19
C LEU A 357 19.68 8.99 -10.67
N ILE A 358 19.31 9.96 -9.84
CA ILE A 358 19.42 11.39 -10.16
C ILE A 358 20.90 11.81 -10.26
N ARG A 359 21.75 11.38 -9.31
CA ARG A 359 23.18 11.73 -9.29
C ARG A 359 24.01 11.05 -10.38
N CYS A 360 23.69 9.82 -10.77
CA CYS A 360 24.37 9.15 -11.89
C CYS A 360 24.14 9.86 -13.22
N LYS A 361 23.12 10.71 -13.33
CA LYS A 361 22.86 11.57 -14.48
C LYS A 361 23.73 12.84 -14.51
N GLU A 362 24.45 13.17 -13.44
CA GLU A 362 25.38 14.32 -13.36
C GLU A 362 26.84 13.93 -13.72
N HIS A 363 27.12 12.64 -13.95
CA HIS A 363 28.46 12.13 -14.29
C HIS A 363 28.54 11.34 -15.61
N SER A 364 27.55 11.50 -16.49
CA SER A 364 27.58 11.10 -17.90
C SER A 364 27.10 12.27 -18.74
#